data_AF-A0ABD1GBI9-F1
#
_entry.id   AF-A0ABD1GBI9-F1
#
_cell.length_a   1.000
_cell.length_b   1.000
_cell.length_c   1.000
_cell.angle_alpha   90.00
_cell.angle_beta   90.00
_cell.angle_gamma   90.00
#
_symmetry.space_group_name_H-M   'P 1'
#
loop_
_entity.id
_entity.type
_entity.pdbx_description
1 polymer ?
#
loop_
_entity_poly.entity_id
_entity_poly.type
_entity_poly.pdbx_seq_one_letter_code
_entity_poly.pdbx_strand_id
1 'polypeptide(L)'
;MPSCIRDQLQFLRLSTRVDYMHRFNFELLNEMSVGLENIKHLQLGLEMRDDIDLRHVCLLVKACHSLERLMIKLPHRPLAYTSVKAETYDEPRCEFPLKYLVIVGYFGCTSERELALYVINSARALQKLTIVACDDASLARARHNFRHIRSATFLVI
;
A
#
# COMPACT_ATOMS: atom_id res chain seq x y z
N MET A 1 25.49 8.70 24.43
CA MET A 1 24.23 9.48 24.30
C MET A 1 23.08 8.49 24.21
N PRO A 2 21.95 8.66 24.91
CA PRO A 2 20.85 7.73 24.78
C PRO A 2 20.25 7.92 23.38
N SER A 3 20.47 6.95 22.50
CA SER A 3 19.79 6.86 21.20
C SER A 3 18.30 6.96 21.46
N CYS A 4 17.59 7.88 20.79
CA CYS A 4 16.18 8.01 21.02
C CYS A 4 15.48 6.71 20.56
N ILE A 5 14.36 6.33 21.18
CA ILE A 5 13.63 5.10 20.85
C ILE A 5 13.29 5.02 19.34
N ARG A 6 13.16 6.18 18.69
CA ARG A 6 12.95 6.32 17.23
C ARG A 6 14.09 5.74 16.39
N ASP A 7 15.33 5.84 16.85
CA ASP A 7 16.52 5.37 16.12
C ASP A 7 16.66 3.84 16.14
N GLN A 8 15.97 3.17 17.08
CA GLN A 8 16.00 1.72 17.24
C GLN A 8 14.77 1.03 16.60
N LEU A 9 13.76 1.80 16.20
CA LEU A 9 12.54 1.25 15.64
C LEU A 9 12.82 0.71 14.23
N GLN A 10 12.75 -0.61 14.08
CA GLN A 10 12.93 -1.29 12.78
C GLN A 10 11.63 -1.91 12.25
N PHE A 11 10.61 -2.02 13.10
CA PHE A 11 9.30 -2.56 12.76
C PHE A 11 8.21 -1.53 13.05
N LEU A 12 7.40 -1.22 12.05
CA LEU A 12 6.24 -0.36 12.19
C LEU A 12 5.01 -1.06 11.62
N ARG A 13 3.95 -1.10 12.42
CA ARG A 13 2.63 -1.55 11.97
C ARG A 13 1.63 -0.43 12.17
N LEU A 14 1.00 -0.01 11.08
CA LEU A 14 -0.09 0.95 11.08
C LEU A 14 -1.35 0.23 10.64
N SER A 15 -2.36 0.21 11.50
CA SER A 15 -3.66 -0.35 11.18
C SER A 15 -4.75 0.53 11.72
N THR A 16 -5.74 0.81 10.89
CA THR A 16 -6.90 1.59 11.27
C THR A 16 -8.07 0.65 11.47
N ARG A 17 -8.80 0.81 12.57
CA ARG A 17 -10.11 0.18 12.72
C ARG A 17 -11.14 1.17 12.18
N VAL A 18 -11.98 0.68 11.28
CA VAL A 18 -13.23 1.31 10.85
C VAL A 18 -13.98 1.65 12.12
N ASP A 19 -14.31 2.93 12.34
CA ASP A 19 -15.52 3.34 13.08
C ASP A 19 -15.74 4.87 13.06
N TYR A 20 -14.81 5.67 12.54
CA TYR A 20 -15.08 7.10 12.35
C TYR A 20 -14.78 7.59 10.94
N MET A 21 -15.77 8.31 10.41
CA MET A 21 -15.79 9.06 9.14
C MET A 21 -14.76 10.20 9.07
N HIS A 22 -13.63 10.08 9.76
CA HIS A 22 -12.52 10.99 9.58
C HIS A 22 -11.58 10.37 8.58
N ARG A 23 -11.22 11.14 7.55
CA ARG A 23 -10.04 10.88 6.72
C ARG A 23 -8.96 10.40 7.70
N PHE A 24 -8.42 9.20 7.49
CA PHE A 24 -7.16 8.90 8.16
C PHE A 24 -6.27 10.08 7.81
N ASN A 25 -5.82 10.84 8.80
CA ASN A 25 -5.25 12.14 8.50
C ASN A 25 -3.88 11.86 7.92
N PHE A 26 -3.82 11.62 6.61
CA PHE A 26 -2.60 11.29 5.91
C PHE A 26 -1.60 12.46 5.96
N GLU A 27 -2.07 13.65 6.38
CA GLU A 27 -1.24 14.75 6.86
C GLU A 27 -0.35 14.33 8.05
N LEU A 28 -0.88 13.59 9.04
CA LEU A 28 -0.09 12.99 10.12
C LEU A 28 0.93 11.99 9.56
N LEU A 29 0.62 11.26 8.48
CA LEU A 29 1.60 10.36 7.85
C LEU A 29 2.74 11.12 7.17
N ASN A 30 2.45 12.28 6.58
CA ASN A 30 3.50 13.16 6.07
C ASN A 30 4.36 13.74 7.21
N GLU A 31 3.77 14.14 8.33
CA GLU A 31 4.55 14.58 9.50
C GLU A 31 5.36 13.43 10.13
N MET A 32 4.80 12.22 10.13
CA MET A 32 5.45 11.00 10.61
C MET A 32 6.53 10.48 9.66
N SER A 33 6.59 10.94 8.40
CA SER A 33 7.61 10.52 7.44
C SER A 33 9.02 10.85 7.91
N VAL A 34 9.17 11.88 8.74
CA VAL A 34 10.42 12.18 9.43
C VAL A 34 10.82 11.00 10.31
N GLY A 35 12.06 10.54 10.23
CA GLY A 35 12.61 9.52 11.15
C GLY A 35 12.06 8.10 10.99
N LEU A 36 11.55 7.73 9.80
CA LEU A 36 11.25 6.34 9.43
C LEU A 36 12.41 5.64 8.70
N GLU A 37 13.56 6.30 8.62
CA GLU A 37 14.73 5.84 7.84
C GLU A 37 15.25 4.46 8.28
N ASN A 38 15.07 4.12 9.56
CA ASN A 38 15.52 2.85 10.15
C ASN A 38 14.49 1.71 10.03
N ILE A 39 13.28 2.00 9.52
CA ILE A 39 12.24 0.98 9.37
C ILE A 39 12.66 -0.03 8.31
N LYS A 40 12.82 -1.29 8.74
CA LYS A 40 13.12 -2.44 7.88
C LYS A 40 11.88 -3.25 7.53
N HIS A 41 10.84 -3.17 8.37
CA HIS A 41 9.60 -3.91 8.16
C HIS A 41 8.40 -3.01 8.44
N LEU A 42 7.61 -2.76 7.39
CA LEU A 42 6.40 -1.96 7.43
C LEU A 42 5.17 -2.84 7.14
N GLN A 43 4.16 -2.74 8.00
CA GLN A 43 2.85 -3.37 7.79
C GLN A 43 1.74 -2.32 7.79
N LEU A 44 0.99 -2.25 6.70
CA LEU A 44 -0.09 -1.31 6.49
C LEU A 44 -1.40 -2.07 6.36
N GLY A 45 -2.34 -1.79 7.26
CA GLY A 45 -3.73 -2.26 7.18
C GLY A 45 -4.65 -1.07 7.33
N LEU A 46 -4.66 -0.22 6.30
CA LEU A 46 -5.39 1.04 6.28
C LEU A 46 -6.70 0.87 5.52
N GLU A 47 -7.77 1.45 6.05
CA GLU A 47 -8.98 1.69 5.27
C GLU A 47 -8.69 2.71 4.17
N MET A 48 -8.57 2.20 2.94
CA MET A 48 -8.42 3.01 1.74
C MET A 48 -9.78 3.16 1.06
N ARG A 49 -10.13 4.37 0.64
CA ARG A 49 -11.38 4.70 -0.04
C ARG A 49 -11.17 4.89 -1.52
N ASP A 50 -10.06 5.50 -1.87
CA ASP A 50 -9.74 5.95 -3.21
C ASP A 50 -8.23 5.90 -3.48
N ASP A 51 -7.85 6.38 -4.65
CA ASP A 51 -6.48 6.53 -5.15
C ASP A 51 -5.66 7.60 -4.41
N ILE A 52 -6.30 8.56 -3.73
CA ILE A 52 -5.59 9.54 -2.90
C ILE A 52 -4.97 8.83 -1.69
N ASP A 53 -5.73 7.94 -1.05
CA ASP A 53 -5.24 7.13 0.06
C ASP A 53 -4.06 6.23 -0.35
N LEU A 54 -4.09 5.68 -1.57
CA LEU A 54 -2.98 4.90 -2.14
C LEU A 54 -1.72 5.75 -2.37
N ARG A 55 -1.87 7.01 -2.80
CA ARG A 55 -0.74 7.92 -2.98
C ARG A 55 0.00 8.14 -1.67
N HIS A 56 -0.73 8.29 -0.57
CA HIS A 56 -0.10 8.48 0.72
C HIS A 56 0.62 7.21 1.23
N VAL A 57 0.12 6.02 0.90
CA VAL A 57 0.86 4.77 1.12
C VAL A 57 2.20 4.81 0.38
N CYS A 58 2.22 5.28 -0.87
CA CYS A 58 3.46 5.42 -1.62
C CYS A 58 4.44 6.40 -0.95
N LEU A 59 3.96 7.55 -0.46
CA LEU A 59 4.79 8.52 0.26
C LEU A 59 5.40 7.91 1.54
N LEU A 60 4.62 7.15 2.29
CA LEU A 60 5.09 6.48 3.50
C LEU A 60 6.17 5.43 3.19
N VAL A 61 5.96 4.64 2.12
CA VAL A 61 6.95 3.67 1.66
C VAL A 61 8.23 4.38 1.21
N LYS A 62 8.13 5.50 0.49
CA LYS A 62 9.28 6.33 0.08
C LYS A 62 10.08 6.84 1.29
N ALA A 63 9.43 7.18 2.39
CA ALA A 63 10.11 7.64 3.60
C ALA A 63 10.92 6.54 4.35
N CYS A 64 10.69 5.26 4.03
CA CYS A 64 11.36 4.14 4.67
C CYS A 64 12.56 3.67 3.83
N HIS A 65 13.68 4.38 3.87
CA HIS A 65 14.84 4.08 3.01
C HIS A 65 15.49 2.71 3.29
N SER A 66 15.38 2.17 4.51
CA SER A 66 15.93 0.86 4.88
C SER A 66 14.92 -0.30 4.72
N LEU A 67 13.79 -0.07 4.03
CA LEU A 67 12.69 -1.03 4.01
C LEU A 67 13.04 -2.33 3.29
N GLU A 68 13.09 -3.43 4.03
CA GLU A 68 13.34 -4.77 3.50
C GLU A 68 12.06 -5.60 3.33
N ARG A 69 11.01 -5.31 4.14
CA ARG A 69 9.75 -6.06 4.15
C ARG A 69 8.55 -5.11 4.17
N LEU A 70 7.64 -5.29 3.22
CA LEU A 70 6.42 -4.52 3.10
C LEU A 70 5.21 -5.46 3.03
N MET A 71 4.23 -5.21 3.90
CA MET A 71 2.92 -5.84 3.83
C MET A 71 1.85 -4.76 3.69
N ILE A 72 1.01 -4.88 2.67
CA ILE A 72 -0.14 -4.00 2.42
C ILE A 72 -1.39 -4.87 2.48
N LYS A 73 -2.28 -4.56 3.42
CA LYS A 73 -3.62 -5.14 3.51
C LYS A 73 -4.62 -4.12 2.96
N LEU A 74 -5.19 -4.45 1.81
CA LEU A 74 -6.22 -3.69 1.13
C LEU A 74 -7.59 -3.91 1.81
N PRO A 75 -8.52 -2.95 1.69
CA PRO A 75 -9.85 -3.07 2.25
C PRO A 75 -10.66 -4.19 1.57
N HIS A 76 -11.68 -4.71 2.24
CA HIS A 76 -12.57 -5.77 1.72
C HIS A 76 -13.60 -5.24 0.70
N ARG A 77 -13.22 -4.23 -0.10
CA ARG A 77 -14.01 -3.61 -1.16
C ARG A 77 -13.07 -3.01 -2.21
N PRO A 78 -13.49 -2.94 -3.49
CA PRO A 78 -12.72 -2.25 -4.50
C PRO A 78 -12.60 -0.76 -4.16
N LEU A 79 -11.43 -0.19 -4.46
CA LEU A 79 -11.19 1.24 -4.32
C LEU A 79 -11.99 2.02 -5.37
N ALA A 80 -12.55 3.16 -4.95
CA ALA A 80 -13.18 4.07 -5.89
C ALA A 80 -12.10 4.71 -6.77
N TYR A 81 -12.20 4.54 -8.08
CA TYR A 81 -11.34 5.26 -9.02
C TYR A 81 -11.85 6.71 -9.07
N THR A 82 -11.20 7.63 -8.36
CA THR A 82 -11.37 9.04 -8.65
C THR A 82 -10.51 9.31 -9.88
N SER A 83 -11.04 9.98 -10.89
CA SER A 83 -10.38 10.17 -12.19
C SER A 83 -9.12 11.05 -12.16
N VAL A 84 -8.46 11.16 -11.00
CA VAL A 84 -7.18 11.85 -10.84
C VAL A 84 -6.17 11.01 -11.60
N LYS A 85 -5.74 11.54 -12.74
CA LYS A 85 -4.83 10.86 -13.65
C LYS A 85 -3.62 10.34 -12.89
N ALA A 86 -3.16 9.16 -13.29
CA ALA A 86 -1.93 8.48 -12.90
C ALA A 86 -0.62 9.27 -13.22
N GLU A 87 -0.67 10.60 -13.28
CA GLU A 87 0.48 11.50 -13.49
C GLU A 87 1.48 11.45 -12.32
N THR A 88 1.18 10.72 -11.23
CA THR A 88 1.99 10.70 -10.00
C THR A 88 2.91 9.47 -9.85
N TYR A 89 2.83 8.48 -10.74
CA TYR A 89 3.76 7.34 -10.75
C TYR A 89 4.98 7.55 -11.65
N ASP A 90 5.06 8.67 -12.36
CA ASP A 90 6.18 9.07 -13.23
C ASP A 90 7.34 9.75 -12.47
N GLU A 91 7.21 9.95 -11.16
CA GLU A 91 8.32 10.46 -10.34
C GLU A 91 9.51 9.47 -10.32
N PRO A 92 10.76 9.98 -10.18
CA PRO A 92 11.95 9.14 -10.20
C PRO A 92 11.80 7.99 -9.20
N ARG A 93 12.01 6.77 -9.72
CA ARG A 93 11.86 5.52 -8.98
C ARG A 93 12.78 5.55 -7.77
N CYS A 94 12.22 5.79 -6.58
CA CYS A 94 12.96 5.63 -5.34
C CYS A 94 13.32 4.15 -5.22
N GLU A 95 14.59 3.82 -5.43
CA GLU A 95 15.07 2.46 -5.24
C GLU A 95 15.11 2.17 -3.74
N PHE A 96 14.22 1.30 -3.27
CA PHE A 96 14.25 0.80 -1.90
C PHE A 96 14.81 -0.63 -1.86
N PRO A 97 15.54 -1.01 -0.79
CA PRO A 97 16.15 -2.33 -0.63
C PRO A 97 15.13 -3.43 -0.29
N LEU A 98 13.89 -3.29 -0.79
CA LEU A 98 12.77 -4.15 -0.48
C LEU A 98 13.02 -5.55 -1.03
N LYS A 99 13.04 -6.55 -0.13
CA LYS A 99 13.25 -7.96 -0.44
C LYS A 99 11.94 -8.75 -0.44
N TYR A 100 10.97 -8.34 0.37
CA TYR A 100 9.71 -9.09 0.55
C TYR A 100 8.51 -8.16 0.43
N LEU A 101 7.62 -8.44 -0.53
CA LEU A 101 6.36 -7.74 -0.71
C LEU A 101 5.18 -8.70 -0.52
N VAL A 102 4.23 -8.31 0.33
CA VAL A 102 2.97 -9.00 0.53
C VAL A 102 1.81 -8.03 0.32
N ILE A 103 0.90 -8.35 -0.60
CA ILE A 103 -0.35 -7.62 -0.82
C ILE A 103 -1.50 -8.57 -0.50
N VAL A 104 -2.40 -8.17 0.40
CA VAL A 104 -3.55 -8.99 0.83
C VAL A 104 -4.84 -8.26 0.54
N GLY A 105 -5.87 -8.98 0.05
CA GLY A 105 -7.17 -8.41 -0.27
C GLY A 105 -7.23 -7.80 -1.67
N TYR A 106 -6.38 -8.25 -2.59
CA TYR A 106 -6.27 -7.71 -3.94
C TYR A 106 -7.52 -8.03 -4.78
N PHE A 107 -8.20 -7.00 -5.28
CA PHE A 107 -9.33 -7.10 -6.21
C PHE A 107 -8.88 -6.99 -7.68
N GLY A 108 -7.73 -6.39 -7.94
CA GLY A 108 -7.20 -6.17 -9.29
C GLY A 108 -7.82 -5.00 -10.02
N CYS A 109 -8.35 -4.00 -9.30
CA CYS A 109 -8.74 -2.75 -9.93
C CYS A 109 -7.51 -1.94 -10.41
N THR A 110 -7.73 -0.95 -11.27
CA THR A 110 -6.65 -0.17 -11.89
C THR A 110 -5.68 0.42 -10.85
N SER A 111 -6.20 1.06 -9.81
CA SER A 111 -5.38 1.72 -8.79
C SER A 111 -4.55 0.72 -7.97
N GLU A 112 -5.11 -0.45 -7.64
CA GLU A 112 -4.36 -1.52 -6.96
C GLU A 112 -3.24 -2.07 -7.84
N ARG A 113 -3.52 -2.24 -9.14
CA ARG A 113 -2.51 -2.68 -10.12
C ARG A 113 -1.38 -1.67 -10.26
N GLU A 114 -1.71 -0.38 -10.32
CA GLU A 114 -0.73 0.70 -10.41
C GLU A 114 0.17 0.74 -9.17
N LEU A 115 -0.40 0.65 -7.96
CA LEU A 115 0.36 0.54 -6.72
C LEU A 115 1.32 -0.66 -6.76
N ALA A 116 0.80 -1.85 -7.11
CA ALA A 116 1.61 -3.06 -7.17
C ALA A 116 2.78 -2.90 -8.15
N LEU A 117 2.51 -2.38 -9.35
CA LEU A 117 3.54 -2.11 -10.36
C LEU A 117 4.55 -1.08 -9.87
N TYR A 118 4.13 0.00 -9.23
CA TYR A 118 5.01 1.03 -8.69
C TYR A 118 6.00 0.44 -7.67
N VAL A 119 5.51 -0.33 -6.71
CA VAL A 119 6.35 -0.95 -5.67
C VAL A 119 7.30 -1.99 -6.29
N ILE A 120 6.79 -2.86 -7.17
CA ILE A 120 7.59 -3.89 -7.84
C ILE A 120 8.71 -3.25 -8.68
N ASN A 121 8.39 -2.22 -9.46
CA ASN A 121 9.35 -1.55 -10.34
C ASN A 121 10.42 -0.75 -9.57
N SER A 122 10.15 -0.44 -8.31
CA SER A 122 11.04 0.33 -7.42
C SER A 122 11.86 -0.58 -6.49
N ALA A 123 11.49 -1.86 -6.36
CA ALA A 123 12.13 -2.86 -5.50
C ALA A 123 13.16 -3.72 -6.25
N ARG A 124 14.34 -3.19 -6.55
CA ARG A 124 15.39 -3.94 -7.29
C ARG A 124 15.91 -5.18 -6.57
N ALA A 125 15.84 -5.19 -5.24
CA ALA A 125 16.28 -6.29 -4.40
C ALA A 125 15.15 -7.31 -4.09
N LEU A 126 14.01 -7.23 -4.79
CA LEU A 126 12.85 -8.07 -4.49
C LEU A 126 13.16 -9.56 -4.71
N GLN A 127 13.07 -10.33 -3.63
CA GLN A 127 13.31 -11.78 -3.62
C GLN A 127 12.00 -12.56 -3.58
N LYS A 128 10.95 -11.97 -2.98
CA LYS A 128 9.65 -12.61 -2.84
C LYS A 128 8.51 -11.62 -3.00
N LEU A 129 7.59 -11.95 -3.90
CA LEU A 129 6.29 -11.32 -4.07
C LEU A 129 5.20 -12.29 -3.63
N THR A 130 4.19 -11.79 -2.92
CA THR A 130 3.00 -12.55 -2.57
C THR A 130 1.78 -11.67 -2.72
N ILE A 131 0.86 -12.06 -3.59
CA ILE A 131 -0.42 -11.39 -3.79
C ILE A 131 -1.52 -12.37 -3.39
N VAL A 132 -2.29 -12.00 -2.38
CA VAL A 132 -3.46 -12.76 -1.91
C VAL A 132 -4.70 -12.01 -2.35
N ALA A 133 -5.48 -12.65 -3.22
CA ALA A 133 -6.74 -12.10 -3.70
C ALA A 133 -7.73 -11.87 -2.55
N CYS A 134 -8.69 -10.98 -2.77
CA CYS A 134 -9.84 -10.85 -1.88
C CYS A 134 -10.64 -12.16 -1.79
N ASP A 135 -11.32 -12.39 -0.67
CA ASP A 135 -12.19 -13.56 -0.50
C ASP A 135 -13.46 -13.48 -1.39
N ASP A 136 -14.05 -14.65 -1.68
CA ASP A 136 -15.24 -14.76 -2.54
C ASP A 136 -16.42 -13.92 -2.03
N ALA A 137 -16.55 -13.76 -0.71
CA ALA A 137 -17.62 -12.95 -0.13
C ALA A 137 -17.43 -11.46 -0.44
N SER A 138 -16.19 -10.97 -0.38
CA SER A 138 -15.80 -9.61 -0.72
C SER A 138 -15.99 -9.36 -2.22
N LEU A 139 -15.61 -10.31 -3.06
CA LEU A 139 -15.84 -10.25 -4.50
C LEU A 139 -17.34 -10.26 -4.84
N ALA A 140 -18.15 -11.09 -4.18
CA ALA A 140 -19.59 -11.15 -4.37
C ALA A 140 -20.28 -9.83 -3.97
N ARG A 141 -19.90 -9.25 -2.81
CA ARG A 141 -20.38 -7.93 -2.39
C ARG A 141 -20.00 -6.84 -3.40
N ALA A 142 -18.77 -6.87 -3.90
CA ALA A 142 -18.32 -5.93 -4.91
C ALA A 142 -19.13 -6.06 -6.21
N ARG A 143 -19.37 -7.28 -6.72
CA ARG A 143 -20.19 -7.50 -7.93
C ARG A 143 -21.64 -7.03 -7.77
N HIS A 144 -22.22 -7.21 -6.59
CA HIS A 144 -23.55 -6.71 -6.29
C HIS A 144 -23.61 -5.18 -6.36
N ASN A 145 -22.56 -4.50 -5.87
CA ASN A 145 -22.47 -3.05 -5.84
C ASN A 145 -21.95 -2.43 -7.15
N PHE A 146 -21.20 -3.20 -7.96
CA PHE A 146 -20.54 -2.76 -9.19
C PHE A 146 -20.85 -3.73 -10.34
N ARG A 147 -22.02 -3.56 -10.99
CA ARG A 147 -22.44 -4.37 -12.16
C ARG A 147 -21.59 -4.16 -13.44
N HIS A 148 -20.45 -3.46 -13.39
CA HIS A 148 -19.71 -3.02 -14.58
C HIS A 148 -18.21 -3.37 -14.63
N ILE A 149 -17.63 -4.07 -13.66
CA ILE A 149 -16.18 -4.37 -13.70
C ILE A 149 -15.93 -5.67 -14.46
N ARG A 150 -15.40 -5.56 -15.68
CA ARG A 150 -14.97 -6.70 -16.51
C ARG A 150 -13.82 -7.46 -15.82
N SER A 151 -13.91 -8.78 -15.88
CA SER A 151 -12.99 -9.76 -15.31
C SER A 151 -11.52 -9.46 -15.67
N ALA A 152 -10.66 -9.28 -14.67
CA ALA A 152 -9.21 -9.24 -14.87
C ALA A 152 -8.65 -10.67 -14.77
N THR A 153 -7.98 -11.11 -15.84
CA THR A 153 -7.21 -12.35 -15.89
C THR A 153 -5.92 -12.16 -15.09
N PHE A 154 -5.65 -13.04 -14.14
CA PHE A 154 -4.39 -13.05 -13.39
C PHE A 154 -3.27 -13.67 -14.22
N LEU A 155 -2.15 -12.96 -14.36
CA LEU A 155 -0.87 -13.51 -14.80
C LEU A 155 -0.06 -13.83 -13.54
N VAL A 156 0.30 -15.10 -13.35
CA VAL A 156 1.31 -15.51 -12.37
C VAL A 156 2.63 -15.53 -13.12
N ILE A 157 3.60 -14.73 -12.68
CA ILE A 157 5.00 -14.77 -13.12
C ILE A 157 5.80 -15.52 -12.05
#